data_AF-A0A2V8ULF5-F1
#
_entry.id   AF-A0A2V8ULF5-F1
#
_cell.length_a   1.000
_cell.length_b   1.000
_cell.length_c   1.000
_cell.angle_alpha   90.00
_cell.angle_beta   90.00
_cell.angle_gamma   90.00
#
_symmetry.space_group_name_H-M   'P 1'
#
loop_
_entity.id
_entity.type
_entity.pdbx_description
1 polymer ?
#
loop_
_entity_poly.entity_id
_entity_poly.type
_entity_poly.pdbx_seq_one_letter_code
_entity_poly.pdbx_strand_id
1 'polypeptide(L)' 'MQQYFRVSPPTVHQMVLALEARGLIARTPGQARSIHLLISRDELPDLV' A
#
# COMPACT_ATOMS: atom_id res chain seq x y z
N MET A 1 0.61 8.54 4.47
CA MET A 1 0.67 8.18 3.03
C MET A 1 0.44 9.37 2.12
N GLN A 2 -0.72 10.06 2.17
CA GLN A 2 -0.99 11.20 1.28
C GLN A 2 0.10 12.29 1.31
N GLN A 3 0.58 12.67 2.51
CA GLN A 3 1.61 13.69 2.68
C GLN A 3 2.99 13.21 2.20
N TYR A 4 3.32 11.94 2.44
CA TYR A 4 4.60 11.35 2.03
C TYR A 4 4.73 11.30 0.52
N PHE A 5 3.70 10.80 -0.17
CA PHE A 5 3.67 10.69 -1.63
C PHE A 5 3.21 11.97 -2.33
N ARG A 6 2.79 13.00 -1.58
CA ARG A 6 2.25 14.28 -2.10
C ARG A 6 1.09 14.09 -3.09
N VAL A 7 0.20 13.13 -2.81
CA VAL A 7 -0.98 12.82 -3.62
C VAL A 7 -2.27 13.01 -2.82
N SER A 8 -3.40 13.08 -3.53
CA SER A 8 -4.72 13.24 -2.92
C SER A 8 -5.20 11.98 -2.17
N PRO A 9 -6.08 12.13 -1.15
CA PRO A 9 -6.67 10.99 -0.45
C PRO A 9 -7.29 9.90 -1.35
N PRO A 10 -8.10 10.23 -2.39
CA PRO A 10 -8.65 9.20 -3.28
C PRO A 10 -7.56 8.48 -4.08
N THR A 11 -6.46 9.15 -4.42
CA THR A 11 -5.32 8.52 -5.12
C THR A 11 -4.68 7.45 -4.24
N VAL A 12 -4.43 7.77 -2.96
CA VAL A 12 -3.91 6.77 -2.00
C VAL A 12 -4.86 5.59 -1.87
N HIS A 13 -6.17 5.84 -1.78
CA HIS A 13 -7.16 4.77 -1.68
C HIS A 13 -7.11 3.83 -2.90
N GLN A 14 -7.07 4.38 -4.11
CA GLN A 14 -6.95 3.58 -5.34
C GLN A 14 -5.62 2.82 -5.43
N MET A 15 -4.51 3.41 -4.98
CA MET A 15 -3.22 2.70 -4.91
C MET A 15 -3.31 1.46 -4.00
N VAL A 16 -3.91 1.60 -2.81
CA VAL A 16 -4.08 0.48 -1.87
C VAL A 16 -4.97 -0.61 -2.47
N LEU A 17 -6.08 -0.24 -3.11
CA LEU A 17 -6.95 -1.20 -3.81
C LEU A 17 -6.20 -1.96 -4.92
N ALA A 18 -5.42 -1.25 -5.73
CA ALA A 18 -4.67 -1.86 -6.82
C ALA A 18 -3.58 -2.83 -6.32
N LEU A 19 -2.89 -2.49 -5.23
CA LEU A 19 -1.88 -3.36 -4.61
C LEU A 19 -2.51 -4.62 -3.99
N GLU A 20 -3.66 -4.47 -3.33
CA GLU A 20 -4.45 -5.58 -2.77
C GLU A 20 -4.95 -6.52 -3.88
N ALA A 21 -5.52 -5.97 -4.96
CA ALA A 21 -5.99 -6.75 -6.11
C ALA A 21 -4.86 -7.51 -6.83
N ARG A 22 -3.62 -7.01 -6.75
CA ARG A 22 -2.42 -7.66 -7.28
C ARG A 22 -1.81 -8.67 -6.32
N GLY A 23 -2.35 -8.84 -5.11
CA GLY A 23 -1.82 -9.75 -4.10
C GLY A 23 -0.48 -9.31 -3.51
N LEU A 24 -0.10 -8.03 -3.64
CA LEU A 24 1.16 -7.51 -3.11
C LEU A 24 1.03 -7.10 -1.63
N ILE A 25 -0.18 -6.75 -1.21
CA ILE A 25 -0.51 -6.39 0.17
C ILE A 25 -1.82 -7.04 0.60
N ALA A 26 -2.01 -7.17 1.92
CA ALA A 26 -3.28 -7.47 2.55
C ALA A 26 -3.71 -6.34 3.49
N ARG A 27 -5.02 -6.19 3.73
CA ARG A 27 -5.55 -5.29 4.76
C ARG A 27 -6.86 -5.80 5.35
N THR A 28 -7.22 -5.26 6.50
CA THR A 28 -8.55 -5.43 7.10
C THR A 28 -9.36 -4.15 6.90
N PRO A 29 -10.46 -4.16 6.13
CA PRO A 29 -11.33 -3.00 5.93
C PRO A 29 -11.84 -2.43 7.26
N GLY A 30 -11.86 -1.10 7.39
CA GLY A 30 -12.32 -0.42 8.61
C GLY A 30 -11.33 -0.46 9.78
N GLN A 31 -10.27 -1.27 9.71
CA GLN A 31 -9.23 -1.30 10.74
C GLN A 31 -8.08 -0.35 10.39
N ALA A 32 -7.79 0.57 11.30
CA ALA A 32 -6.63 1.44 11.16
C ALA A 32 -5.33 0.63 11.19
N ARG A 33 -4.34 1.05 10.38
CA ARG A 33 -2.97 0.47 10.35
C ARG A 33 -2.93 -1.05 10.09
N SER A 34 -3.83 -1.57 9.25
CA SER A 34 -3.94 -3.00 8.94
C SER A 34 -3.23 -3.45 7.66
N ILE A 35 -2.45 -2.58 7.00
CA ILE A 35 -1.77 -2.92 5.75
C ILE A 35 -0.54 -3.78 6.04
N HIS A 36 -0.45 -4.95 5.41
CA HIS A 36 0.67 -5.88 5.49
C HIS A 36 1.21 -6.21 4.10
N LEU A 37 2.54 -6.35 3.96
CA LEU A 37 3.18 -6.80 2.72
C LEU A 37 3.07 -8.32 2.61
N LEU A 38 2.79 -8.81 1.40
CA LEU A 38 2.75 -10.25 1.08
C LEU A 38 3.95 -10.72 0.26
N ILE A 39 4.81 -9.78 -0.17
CA ILE A 39 6.03 -10.04 -0.92
C ILE A 39 7.26 -10.02 0.00
N SER A 40 8.32 -10.70 -0.44
CA SER A 40 9.59 -10.74 0.28
C SER A 40 10.38 -9.43 0.12
N ARG A 41 11.29 -9.14 1.05
CA ARG A 41 12.10 -7.91 1.01
C ARG A 41 12.94 -7.81 -0.27
N ASP A 42 13.43 -8.94 -0.79
CA ASP A 42 14.25 -8.99 -2.00
C ASP A 42 13.50 -8.58 -3.29
N GLU A 43 12.17 -8.57 -3.25
CA GLU A 43 11.32 -8.13 -4.37
C GLU A 43 11.06 -6.62 -4.35
N LEU A 44 11.38 -5.94 -3.23
CA LEU A 44 11.20 -4.50 -3.09
C LEU A 44 12.46 -3.76 -3.57
N PRO A 45 12.30 -2.69 -4.36
CA PRO A 45 13.41 -1.80 -4.67
C PRO A 45 13.85 -1.06 -3.40
N ASP A 46 15.16 -0.85 -3.27
CA ASP A 46 15.67 0.04 -2.24
C ASP A 46 15.36 1.50 -2.57
N LEU A 47 15.10 2.30 -1.53
CA LEU A 47 14.95 3.74 -1.63
C LEU A 47 16.36 4.35 -1.79
N VAL A 48 16.62 4.97 -2.95
CA VAL A 48 17.81 5.78 -3.22
C VAL A 48 17.64 7.23 -2.81
#